data_AF-A0A443SW84-F1
#
_entry.id   AF-A0A443SW84-F1
#
_cell.length_a   1.000
_cell.length_b   1.000
_cell.length_c   1.000
_cell.angle_alpha   90.00
_cell.angle_beta   90.00
_cell.angle_gamma   90.00
#
_symmetry.space_group_name_H-M   'P 1'
#
loop_
_entity.id
_entity.type
_entity.pdbx_description
1 polymer ?
#
loop_
_entity_poly.entity_id
_entity_poly.type
_entity_poly.pdbx_seq_one_letter_code
_entity_poly.pdbx_strand_id
1 'polypeptide(L)'
;MRFGFILIILLRLFTFKTCNACPPIQPPPYGSLVRVCGTQIDDNCFIDCEPGYDIIGSCYRVCLKDNTWSGIDTQCINPSVSCEPLTPPENGEFVFGCQHFAGVVCESRCKMGYTLTGKSKTLCLKNGTWSEKLPTCLSSTSNACPPVTAPTHGGITKATCGNSIGTVCEFYCNPGFQLNGQTSIKCLASNTWSSSVPTCVKSDTKTPVCPQITAPENGGFKGQCQTPATIGQTCTIECNAGYLLTGSPTIVCRKDAKWSDSPICVLKATCSVLNPPINGLITGQCSPGIVGRSCIFTCKKGFEMLGVSKLVCENSFKWSSPVPKCVVGCPSLLANVPANGNFKGHCGPGIIGEQCTVVCDDGYSNLGSSSIRCNENKQWDGPVPQCQRNACVTLIAPRGGLFINQCVGCPKSCVGTAGQTCTLICSQGYTMQGTPSTVCQSSTRHWKPIPATCRANASLMKSLSSSSTCKPGSNKGCETKFRDASGSKLKDLQSRSKKKKAK
;
A
#
# COMPACT_ATOMS: atom_id res chain seq x y z
N MET A 1 -40.79 56.49 29.68
CA MET A 1 -41.85 55.71 29.02
C MET A 1 -41.61 54.25 29.43
N ARG A 2 -42.33 53.68 30.43
CA ARG A 2 -43.69 53.08 30.36
C ARG A 2 -43.73 51.97 29.29
N PHE A 3 -44.08 50.70 29.51
CA PHE A 3 -44.98 49.95 30.42
C PHE A 3 -44.46 48.47 30.48
N GLY A 4 -44.80 47.53 31.38
CA GLY A 4 -45.82 47.33 32.43
C GLY A 4 -45.74 45.83 32.88
N PHE A 5 -45.85 45.50 34.18
CA PHE A 5 -47.08 45.05 34.91
C PHE A 5 -47.43 43.56 34.65
N ILE A 6 -47.73 42.61 35.56
CA ILE A 6 -48.36 42.54 36.91
C ILE A 6 -48.14 41.12 37.50
N LEU A 7 -47.93 40.94 38.81
CA LEU A 7 -48.87 40.25 39.72
C LEU A 7 -48.53 40.45 41.22
N ILE A 8 -49.51 40.99 41.93
CA ILE A 8 -49.62 41.28 43.36
C ILE A 8 -50.23 40.05 44.06
N ILE A 9 -49.91 39.79 45.34
CA ILE A 9 -50.89 39.43 46.39
C ILE A 9 -50.30 39.74 47.79
N LEU A 10 -51.20 40.27 48.62
CA LEU A 10 -51.05 40.96 49.89
C LEU A 10 -50.93 40.05 51.14
N LEU A 11 -50.38 40.65 52.20
CA LEU A 11 -50.74 40.52 53.64
C LEU A 11 -50.73 39.12 54.30
N ARG A 12 -49.96 38.98 55.38
CA ARG A 12 -50.49 38.98 56.76
C ARG A 12 -49.37 39.09 57.81
N LEU A 13 -49.49 40.12 58.66
CA LEU A 13 -48.93 40.14 60.00
C LEU A 13 -49.49 38.95 60.80
N PHE A 14 -48.63 38.04 61.22
CA PHE A 14 -48.89 37.15 62.34
C PHE A 14 -47.71 37.25 63.30
N THR A 15 -47.94 37.93 64.41
CA THR A 15 -47.18 37.77 65.65
C THR A 15 -47.22 36.29 66.04
N PHE A 16 -46.12 35.56 65.84
CA PHE A 16 -45.99 34.22 66.39
C PHE A 16 -45.86 34.34 67.91
N LYS A 17 -46.95 34.01 68.58
CA LYS A 17 -47.03 33.65 69.99
C LYS A 17 -45.93 32.63 70.27
N THR A 18 -44.98 32.94 71.16
CA THR A 18 -44.01 31.95 71.64
C THR A 18 -44.79 30.83 72.33
N CYS A 19 -44.87 29.66 71.71
CA CYS A 19 -45.41 28.48 72.37
C CYS A 19 -44.46 28.09 73.49
N ASN A 20 -44.91 28.20 74.75
CA ASN A 20 -44.23 27.59 75.88
C ASN A 20 -44.36 26.08 75.73
N ALA A 21 -43.28 25.45 75.29
CA ALA A 21 -43.24 24.04 74.94
C ALA A 21 -41.87 23.47 75.32
N CYS A 22 -41.85 22.25 75.84
CA CYS A 22 -40.60 21.54 76.10
C CYS A 22 -39.92 21.12 74.79
N PRO A 23 -38.58 21.00 74.76
CA PRO A 23 -37.87 20.44 73.62
C PRO A 23 -38.40 19.03 73.28
N PRO A 24 -38.51 18.67 71.99
CA PRO A 24 -38.89 17.31 71.61
C PRO A 24 -37.93 16.26 72.21
N ILE A 25 -38.47 15.25 72.90
CA ILE A 25 -37.68 14.10 73.37
C ILE A 25 -37.35 13.23 72.15
N GLN A 26 -36.06 12.95 71.95
CA GLN A 26 -35.63 11.91 71.02
C GLN A 26 -35.68 10.55 71.73
N PRO A 27 -36.23 9.49 71.10
CA PRO A 27 -36.20 8.16 71.69
C PRO A 27 -34.74 7.73 71.91
N PRO A 28 -34.41 7.15 73.07
CA PRO A 28 -33.06 6.64 73.31
C PRO A 28 -32.76 5.48 72.35
N PRO A 29 -31.46 5.18 72.08
CA PRO A 29 -31.09 4.02 71.29
C PRO A 29 -31.72 2.74 71.85
N TYR A 30 -32.31 1.92 70.98
CA TYR A 30 -33.05 0.71 71.36
C TYR A 30 -34.24 0.96 72.29
N GLY A 31 -34.77 2.19 72.29
CA GLY A 31 -36.01 2.55 72.95
C GLY A 31 -36.99 3.21 71.99
N SER A 32 -38.25 3.22 72.39
CA SER A 32 -39.33 3.83 71.63
C SER A 32 -40.25 4.63 72.55
N LEU A 33 -40.92 5.62 71.97
CA LEU A 33 -41.94 6.39 72.66
C LEU A 33 -43.27 5.66 72.46
N VAL A 34 -43.86 5.17 73.55
CA VAL A 34 -45.06 4.31 73.52
C VAL A 34 -46.26 5.03 72.91
N ARG A 35 -46.28 6.37 72.95
CA ARG A 35 -47.29 7.25 72.34
C ARG A 35 -46.65 8.49 71.73
N VAL A 36 -47.40 9.22 70.91
CA VAL A 36 -46.96 10.51 70.34
C VAL A 36 -46.70 11.50 71.48
N CYS A 37 -45.43 11.83 71.68
CA CYS A 37 -44.98 12.81 72.65
C CYS A 37 -45.30 14.22 72.15
N GLY A 38 -46.30 14.86 72.76
CA GLY A 38 -46.52 16.28 72.60
C GLY A 38 -45.42 17.09 73.31
N THR A 39 -45.25 18.34 72.91
CA THR A 39 -44.28 19.26 73.50
C THR A 39 -44.92 20.31 74.39
N GLN A 40 -46.23 20.23 74.65
CA GLN A 40 -46.95 21.21 75.46
C GLN A 40 -46.72 20.96 76.95
N ILE A 41 -46.85 22.01 77.75
CA ILE A 41 -46.82 21.90 79.21
C ILE A 41 -47.86 20.87 79.68
N ASP A 42 -47.45 20.04 80.64
CA ASP A 42 -48.17 18.90 81.22
C ASP A 42 -48.34 17.68 80.30
N ASP A 43 -47.72 17.66 79.10
CA ASP A 43 -47.67 16.47 78.26
C ASP A 43 -46.83 15.36 78.91
N ASN A 44 -47.33 14.12 78.82
CA ASN A 44 -46.71 12.93 79.39
C ASN A 44 -46.08 12.06 78.30
N CYS A 45 -44.81 11.71 78.48
CA CYS A 45 -44.04 10.89 77.56
C CYS A 45 -43.61 9.59 78.23
N PHE A 46 -44.04 8.46 77.67
CA PHE A 46 -43.67 7.12 78.13
C PHE A 46 -42.60 6.54 77.22
N ILE A 47 -41.54 6.01 77.83
CA ILE A 47 -40.39 5.45 77.14
C ILE A 47 -40.33 3.96 77.48
N ASP A 48 -40.21 3.14 76.45
CA ASP A 48 -40.09 1.69 76.56
C ASP A 48 -38.86 1.20 75.79
N CYS A 49 -38.21 0.16 76.29
CA CYS A 49 -37.00 -0.40 75.69
C CYS A 49 -37.28 -1.67 74.88
N GLU A 50 -36.47 -1.93 73.87
CA GLU A 50 -36.52 -3.18 73.12
C GLU A 50 -36.29 -4.40 74.05
N PRO A 51 -36.86 -5.58 73.73
CA PRO A 51 -36.65 -6.78 74.53
C PRO A 51 -35.17 -7.09 74.78
N GLY A 52 -34.79 -7.30 76.04
CA GLY A 52 -33.41 -7.55 76.46
C GLY A 52 -32.59 -6.29 76.77
N TYR A 53 -33.18 -5.10 76.71
CA TYR A 53 -32.61 -3.87 77.22
C TYR A 53 -33.37 -3.39 78.46
N ASP A 54 -32.63 -3.04 79.51
CA ASP A 54 -33.14 -2.51 80.76
C ASP A 54 -33.22 -0.97 80.73
N ILE A 55 -34.29 -0.42 81.30
CA ILE A 55 -34.47 1.04 81.44
C ILE A 55 -33.61 1.55 82.60
N ILE A 56 -32.72 2.50 82.31
CA ILE A 56 -32.01 3.30 83.31
C ILE A 56 -32.46 4.76 83.18
N GLY A 57 -32.86 5.37 84.29
CA GLY A 57 -33.46 6.72 84.32
C GLY A 57 -34.98 6.66 84.46
N SER A 58 -35.69 7.69 84.01
CA SER A 58 -37.15 7.77 84.18
C SER A 58 -37.89 7.10 83.02
N CYS A 59 -38.74 6.10 83.30
CA CYS A 59 -39.57 5.44 82.28
C CYS A 59 -40.76 6.29 81.79
N TYR A 60 -41.06 7.39 82.49
CA TYR A 60 -42.02 8.40 82.07
C TYR A 60 -41.52 9.79 82.43
N ARG A 61 -41.87 10.80 81.62
CA ARG A 61 -41.48 12.21 81.83
C ARG A 61 -42.65 13.14 81.54
N VAL A 62 -42.70 14.26 82.24
CA VAL A 62 -43.76 15.27 82.13
C VAL A 62 -43.14 16.60 81.75
N CYS A 63 -43.73 17.31 80.79
CA CYS A 63 -43.28 18.65 80.42
C CYS A 63 -43.73 19.66 81.48
N LEU A 64 -42.78 20.26 82.20
CA LEU A 64 -43.05 21.19 83.29
C LEU A 64 -43.30 22.62 82.78
N LYS A 65 -43.88 23.46 83.64
CA LYS A 65 -44.19 24.87 83.34
C LYS A 65 -42.97 25.75 83.04
N ASP A 66 -41.78 25.31 83.43
CA ASP A 66 -40.50 25.96 83.11
C ASP A 66 -39.92 25.50 81.75
N ASN A 67 -40.71 24.76 80.97
CA ASN A 67 -40.35 24.17 79.68
C ASN A 67 -39.24 23.10 79.77
N THR A 68 -39.06 22.47 80.94
CA THR A 68 -38.14 21.33 81.12
C THR A 68 -38.90 20.02 81.33
N TRP A 69 -38.26 18.89 81.01
CA TRP A 69 -38.83 17.57 81.28
C TRP A 69 -38.49 17.11 82.69
N SER A 70 -39.48 16.62 83.42
CA SER A 70 -39.27 16.00 84.73
C SER A 70 -38.39 14.73 84.63
N GLY A 71 -37.77 14.35 85.74
CA GLY A 71 -36.99 13.12 85.84
C GLY A 71 -35.61 13.17 85.17
N ILE A 72 -35.02 11.99 85.02
CA ILE A 72 -33.66 11.79 84.49
C ILE A 72 -33.76 11.22 83.08
N ASP A 73 -32.87 11.66 82.18
CA ASP A 73 -32.76 11.16 80.82
C ASP A 73 -32.63 9.63 80.79
N THR A 74 -33.45 9.00 79.96
CA THR A 74 -33.61 7.55 79.90
C THR A 74 -32.59 6.93 78.95
N GLN A 75 -31.98 5.82 79.36
CA GLN A 75 -31.11 4.99 78.54
C GLN A 75 -31.62 3.54 78.56
N CYS A 76 -31.66 2.90 77.40
CA CYS A 76 -31.95 1.47 77.28
C CYS A 76 -30.61 0.74 77.19
N ILE A 77 -30.25 -0.06 78.19
CA ILE A 77 -28.95 -0.74 78.23
C ILE A 77 -29.11 -2.26 78.24
N ASN A 78 -28.27 -2.99 77.53
CA ASN A 78 -28.22 -4.46 77.63
C ASN A 78 -26.91 -4.88 78.31
N PRO A 79 -26.94 -5.31 79.59
CA PRO A 79 -25.74 -5.70 80.33
C PRO A 79 -25.04 -6.95 79.77
N SER A 80 -25.72 -7.75 78.96
CA SER A 80 -25.16 -8.98 78.38
C SER A 80 -24.24 -8.73 77.17
N VAL A 81 -24.23 -7.51 76.64
CA VAL A 81 -23.37 -7.10 75.53
C VAL A 81 -22.57 -5.87 75.94
N SER A 82 -21.24 -6.00 75.95
CA SER A 82 -20.33 -4.91 76.29
C SER A 82 -19.40 -4.53 75.13
N CYS A 83 -19.13 -3.23 75.00
CA CYS A 83 -18.08 -2.68 74.17
C CYS A 83 -16.75 -2.61 74.92
N GLU A 84 -15.66 -2.37 74.20
CA GLU A 84 -14.36 -2.10 74.82
C GLU A 84 -14.44 -0.83 75.70
N PRO A 85 -13.92 -0.86 76.96
CA PRO A 85 -13.95 0.31 77.83
C PRO A 85 -13.21 1.51 77.23
N LEU A 86 -13.89 2.67 77.16
CA LEU A 86 -13.28 3.89 76.66
C LEU A 86 -12.58 4.69 77.76
N THR A 87 -11.46 5.32 77.40
CA THR A 87 -10.81 6.35 78.22
C THR A 87 -11.12 7.73 77.66
N PRO A 88 -11.18 8.78 78.50
CA PRO A 88 -11.43 10.13 78.02
C PRO A 88 -10.34 10.59 77.03
N PRO A 89 -10.68 11.37 75.99
CA PRO A 89 -9.69 11.94 75.07
C PRO A 89 -8.65 12.80 75.80
N GLU A 90 -7.45 12.88 75.24
CA GLU A 90 -6.41 13.78 75.75
C GLU A 90 -6.93 15.23 75.75
N ASN A 91 -6.75 15.95 76.87
CA ASN A 91 -7.30 17.29 77.10
C ASN A 91 -8.84 17.39 77.01
N GLY A 92 -9.52 16.24 77.05
CA GLY A 92 -10.97 16.12 77.15
C GLY A 92 -11.41 15.38 78.42
N GLU A 93 -12.72 15.26 78.56
CA GLU A 93 -13.39 14.53 79.64
C GLU A 93 -14.76 14.04 79.16
N PHE A 94 -15.27 12.96 79.73
CA PHE A 94 -16.66 12.57 79.50
C PHE A 94 -17.60 13.45 80.33
N VAL A 95 -18.74 13.84 79.75
CA VAL A 95 -19.73 14.69 80.44
C VAL A 95 -20.25 13.99 81.70
N PHE A 96 -20.45 12.67 81.62
CA PHE A 96 -20.75 11.77 82.72
C PHE A 96 -19.89 10.51 82.60
N GLY A 97 -19.74 9.73 83.68
CA GLY A 97 -18.98 8.48 83.65
C GLY A 97 -19.45 7.56 82.51
N CYS A 98 -18.54 7.20 81.61
CA CYS A 98 -18.86 6.38 80.43
C CYS A 98 -18.89 4.90 80.81
N GLN A 99 -20.07 4.30 80.77
CA GLN A 99 -20.24 2.84 80.88
C GLN A 99 -20.02 2.17 79.52
N HIS A 100 -19.86 0.86 79.50
CA HIS A 100 -19.52 0.11 78.28
C HIS A 100 -20.57 -0.93 77.87
N PHE A 101 -21.82 -0.82 78.31
CA PHE A 101 -22.91 -1.72 77.93
C PHE A 101 -23.60 -1.26 76.64
N ALA A 102 -24.12 -2.19 75.84
CA ALA A 102 -24.83 -1.88 74.61
C ALA A 102 -26.04 -0.97 74.90
N GLY A 103 -26.22 0.08 74.09
CA GLY A 103 -27.23 1.11 74.26
C GLY A 103 -26.76 2.38 74.99
N VAL A 104 -25.61 2.33 75.68
CA VAL A 104 -25.02 3.52 76.32
C VAL A 104 -24.48 4.49 75.28
N VAL A 105 -24.76 5.78 75.48
CA VAL A 105 -24.18 6.90 74.72
C VAL A 105 -23.17 7.63 75.60
N CYS A 106 -21.91 7.65 75.16
CA CYS A 106 -20.85 8.41 75.83
C CYS A 106 -20.62 9.74 75.11
N GLU A 107 -20.79 10.83 75.84
CA GLU A 107 -20.53 12.19 75.36
C GLU A 107 -19.23 12.73 75.95
N SER A 108 -18.39 13.28 75.09
CA SER A 108 -17.11 13.88 75.42
C SER A 108 -17.14 15.39 75.20
N ARG A 109 -16.46 16.12 76.09
CA ARG A 109 -16.21 17.55 75.98
C ARG A 109 -14.72 17.83 76.13
N CYS A 110 -14.26 18.91 75.53
CA CYS A 110 -12.90 19.39 75.74
C CYS A 110 -12.80 20.27 76.98
N LYS A 111 -11.65 20.21 77.65
CA LYS A 111 -11.33 21.11 78.77
C LYS A 111 -11.17 22.54 78.25
N MET A 112 -11.30 23.52 79.16
CA MET A 112 -11.17 24.94 78.83
C MET A 112 -9.88 25.23 78.05
N GLY A 113 -9.99 26.01 76.97
CA GLY A 113 -8.86 26.34 76.10
C GLY A 113 -8.55 25.30 75.03
N TYR A 114 -9.39 24.29 74.84
CA TYR A 114 -9.31 23.31 73.76
C TYR A 114 -10.64 23.22 73.00
N THR A 115 -10.56 22.98 71.69
CA THR A 115 -11.70 22.84 70.78
C THR A 115 -11.86 21.39 70.35
N LEU A 116 -13.09 20.89 70.38
CA LEU A 116 -13.44 19.51 70.03
C LEU A 116 -13.47 19.33 68.51
N THR A 117 -12.68 18.38 68.02
CA THR A 117 -12.62 18.00 66.60
C THR A 117 -13.07 16.55 66.45
N GLY A 118 -14.24 16.34 65.84
CA GLY A 118 -14.86 15.03 65.66
C GLY A 118 -16.32 14.99 66.15
N LYS A 119 -16.89 13.79 66.28
CA LYS A 119 -18.22 13.59 66.88
C LYS A 119 -18.08 13.57 68.40
N SER A 120 -18.85 14.41 69.10
CA SER A 120 -18.81 14.47 70.57
C SER A 120 -19.44 13.24 71.25
N LYS A 121 -20.32 12.51 70.55
CA LYS A 121 -21.08 11.36 71.06
C LYS A 121 -20.73 10.08 70.31
N THR A 122 -20.63 8.97 71.05
CA THR A 122 -20.50 7.61 70.50
C THR A 122 -21.42 6.64 71.24
N LEU A 123 -22.01 5.68 70.52
CA LEU A 123 -22.98 4.71 71.03
C LEU A 123 -22.36 3.31 71.04
N CYS A 124 -22.51 2.57 72.14
CA CYS A 124 -22.19 1.15 72.17
C CYS A 124 -23.30 0.35 71.46
N LEU A 125 -22.96 -0.25 70.33
CA LEU A 125 -23.91 -0.95 69.47
C LEU A 125 -24.18 -2.38 69.97
N LYS A 126 -25.30 -2.97 69.55
CA LYS A 126 -25.70 -4.35 69.82
C LYS A 126 -24.69 -5.44 69.41
N ASN A 127 -23.69 -5.10 68.60
CA ASN A 127 -22.61 -6.01 68.17
C ASN A 127 -21.34 -5.86 69.03
N GLY A 128 -21.37 -5.09 70.12
CA GLY A 128 -20.23 -4.87 71.00
C GLY A 128 -19.18 -3.89 70.46
N THR A 129 -19.54 -3.03 69.50
CA THR A 129 -18.62 -2.01 68.94
C THR A 129 -19.15 -0.59 69.12
N TRP A 130 -18.25 0.39 69.22
CA TRP A 130 -18.60 1.80 69.29
C TRP A 130 -18.95 2.36 67.90
N SER A 131 -20.04 3.13 67.81
CA SER A 131 -20.54 3.67 66.54
C SER A 131 -19.58 4.67 65.90
N GLU A 132 -18.82 5.40 66.72
CA GLU A 132 -17.90 6.45 66.28
C GLU A 132 -16.60 6.37 67.08
N LYS A 133 -15.49 6.83 66.48
CA LYS A 133 -14.22 7.02 67.19
C LYS A 133 -14.29 8.26 68.10
N LEU A 134 -13.52 8.25 69.19
CA LEU A 134 -13.42 9.38 70.11
C LEU A 134 -12.87 10.65 69.40
N PRO A 135 -13.37 11.85 69.76
CA PRO A 135 -12.89 13.11 69.18
C PRO A 135 -11.55 13.54 69.78
N THR A 136 -10.92 14.53 69.15
CA THR A 136 -9.63 15.11 69.58
C THR A 136 -9.82 16.54 70.07
N CYS A 137 -9.12 16.92 71.15
CA CYS A 137 -9.18 18.26 71.73
C CYS A 137 -7.91 19.04 71.40
N LEU A 138 -8.03 20.12 70.60
CA LEU A 138 -6.91 20.92 70.11
C LEU A 138 -6.89 22.30 70.78
N SER A 139 -5.72 22.80 71.17
CA SER A 139 -5.61 24.09 71.88
C SER A 139 -6.17 25.27 71.08
N SER A 140 -6.98 26.10 71.73
CA SER A 140 -7.66 27.28 71.18
C SER A 140 -6.80 28.55 71.26
N THR A 141 -5.54 28.46 71.71
CA THR A 141 -4.61 29.60 71.80
C THR A 141 -3.53 29.51 70.73
N SER A 142 -3.80 30.06 69.55
CA SER A 142 -2.77 30.75 68.78
C SER A 142 -3.38 31.53 67.61
N ASN A 143 -2.99 32.80 67.46
CA ASN A 143 -3.10 33.56 66.20
C ASN A 143 -2.10 32.99 65.18
N ALA A 144 -2.25 31.70 64.89
CA ALA A 144 -1.35 30.92 64.09
C ALA A 144 -2.15 29.90 63.32
N CYS A 145 -1.69 29.59 62.11
CA CYS A 145 -2.30 28.54 61.33
C CYS A 145 -2.05 27.17 61.99
N PRO A 146 -2.90 26.15 61.75
CA PRO A 146 -2.66 24.80 62.27
C PRO A 146 -1.24 24.32 61.92
N PRO A 147 -0.50 23.65 62.83
CA PRO A 147 0.81 23.11 62.51
C PRO A 147 0.72 22.19 61.29
N VAL A 148 1.64 22.35 60.33
CA VAL A 148 1.71 21.47 59.16
C VAL A 148 2.85 20.49 59.32
N THR A 149 2.57 19.25 59.00
CA THR A 149 3.57 18.18 58.96
C THR A 149 4.07 18.00 57.53
N ALA A 150 5.27 17.44 57.40
CA ALA A 150 5.78 17.03 56.10
C ALA A 150 4.84 16.00 55.45
N PRO A 151 4.62 16.08 54.13
CA PRO A 151 3.85 15.06 53.41
C PRO A 151 4.57 13.71 53.47
N THR A 152 3.80 12.62 53.47
CA THR A 152 4.33 11.26 53.38
C THR A 152 5.15 11.11 52.09
N HIS A 153 6.36 10.55 52.17
CA HIS A 153 7.32 10.51 51.03
C HIS A 153 7.80 11.90 50.53
N GLY A 154 7.77 12.91 51.39
CA GLY A 154 8.35 14.23 51.13
C GLY A 154 8.82 14.92 52.40
N GLY A 155 9.07 16.23 52.29
CA GLY A 155 9.58 17.05 53.37
C GLY A 155 9.26 18.53 53.19
N ILE A 156 9.70 19.33 54.16
CA ILE A 156 9.61 20.79 54.15
C ILE A 156 11.02 21.31 53.92
N THR A 157 11.21 22.26 52.99
CA THR A 157 12.55 22.74 52.58
C THR A 157 13.36 23.31 53.75
N LYS A 158 12.67 23.89 54.74
CA LYS A 158 13.25 24.30 56.03
C LYS A 158 12.94 23.22 57.07
N ALA A 159 13.92 22.90 57.92
CA ALA A 159 13.82 21.83 58.93
C ALA A 159 12.53 21.87 59.77
N THR A 160 11.93 23.05 59.96
CA THR A 160 10.60 23.25 60.52
C THR A 160 9.85 24.35 59.74
N CYS A 161 8.53 24.18 59.61
CA CYS A 161 7.61 25.21 59.14
C CYS A 161 6.99 25.92 60.35
N GLY A 162 7.22 27.22 60.48
CA GLY A 162 6.54 28.05 61.48
C GLY A 162 5.05 28.23 61.15
N ASN A 163 4.26 28.69 62.11
CA ASN A 163 2.80 28.82 61.97
C ASN A 163 2.28 30.27 62.12
N SER A 164 3.16 31.26 62.25
CA SER A 164 2.76 32.67 62.38
C SER A 164 2.17 33.23 61.09
N ILE A 165 1.24 34.19 61.19
CA ILE A 165 0.68 34.91 60.04
C ILE A 165 1.81 35.45 59.15
N GLY A 166 1.72 35.23 57.85
CA GLY A 166 2.72 35.61 56.85
C GLY A 166 3.79 34.56 56.57
N THR A 167 3.93 33.52 57.41
CA THR A 167 4.90 32.44 57.18
C THR A 167 4.59 31.69 55.89
N VAL A 168 5.63 31.44 55.08
CA VAL A 168 5.54 30.63 53.86
C VAL A 168 6.34 29.36 54.06
N CYS A 169 5.70 28.21 53.79
CA CYS A 169 6.29 26.90 53.91
C CYS A 169 6.31 26.21 52.57
N GLU A 170 7.51 25.80 52.15
CA GLU A 170 7.77 25.11 50.90
C GLU A 170 7.97 23.63 51.15
N PHE A 171 7.43 22.82 50.25
CA PHE A 171 7.48 21.36 50.32
C PHE A 171 8.31 20.79 49.18
N TYR A 172 8.87 19.59 49.42
CA TYR A 172 9.52 18.78 48.41
C TYR A 172 9.05 17.33 48.53
N CYS A 173 9.23 16.53 47.47
CA CYS A 173 9.02 15.08 47.53
C CYS A 173 10.34 14.33 47.41
N ASN A 174 10.42 13.16 48.04
CA ASN A 174 11.54 12.25 47.91
C ASN A 174 11.63 11.73 46.45
N PRO A 175 12.81 11.26 46.01
CA PRO A 175 12.98 10.69 44.68
C PRO A 175 11.92 9.61 44.35
N GLY A 176 11.29 9.72 43.18
CA GLY A 176 10.21 8.81 42.74
C GLY A 176 8.78 9.25 43.11
N PHE A 177 8.62 10.42 43.75
CA PHE A 177 7.33 11.01 44.10
C PHE A 177 7.24 12.46 43.58
N GLN A 178 6.03 12.91 43.21
CA GLN A 178 5.78 14.29 42.76
C GLN A 178 4.77 14.99 43.66
N LEU A 179 4.95 16.29 43.85
CA LEU A 179 4.02 17.13 44.61
C LEU A 179 2.71 17.26 43.82
N ASN A 180 1.63 16.76 44.40
CA ASN A 180 0.26 16.99 43.96
C ASN A 180 -0.37 18.06 44.87
N GLY A 181 -0.35 19.31 44.41
CA GLY A 181 -0.81 20.49 45.12
C GLY A 181 0.10 21.70 44.92
N GLN A 182 -0.05 22.74 45.74
CA GLN A 182 0.84 23.91 45.70
C GLN A 182 2.21 23.58 46.29
N THR A 183 3.28 24.09 45.68
CA THR A 183 4.67 23.91 46.16
C THR A 183 4.95 24.65 47.46
N SER A 184 4.14 25.66 47.77
CA SER A 184 4.22 26.44 49.00
C SER A 184 2.85 26.86 49.50
N ILE A 185 2.68 26.94 50.82
CA ILE A 185 1.50 27.52 51.46
C ILE A 185 1.90 28.69 52.35
N LYS A 186 1.02 29.70 52.45
CA LYS A 186 1.21 30.89 53.28
C LYS A 186 0.16 30.96 54.38
N CYS A 187 0.56 31.26 55.61
CA CYS A 187 -0.39 31.51 56.69
C CYS A 187 -1.05 32.89 56.51
N LEU A 188 -2.37 32.90 56.31
CA LEU A 188 -3.16 34.11 56.05
C LEU A 188 -3.57 34.80 57.35
N ALA A 189 -3.97 36.08 57.26
CA ALA A 189 -4.49 36.85 58.40
C ALA A 189 -5.79 36.26 58.99
N SER A 190 -6.46 35.36 58.26
CA SER A 190 -7.60 34.57 58.72
C SER A 190 -7.21 33.38 59.61
N ASN A 191 -5.94 33.23 60.00
CA ASN A 191 -5.39 32.08 60.72
C ASN A 191 -5.60 30.74 59.98
N THR A 192 -5.70 30.80 58.65
CA THR A 192 -5.81 29.62 57.77
C THR A 192 -4.68 29.62 56.75
N TRP A 193 -4.26 28.43 56.33
CA TRP A 193 -3.30 28.31 55.23
C TRP A 193 -3.95 28.70 53.91
N SER A 194 -3.18 29.34 53.03
CA SER A 194 -3.62 29.73 51.67
C SER A 194 -4.06 28.54 50.82
N SER A 195 -3.59 27.34 51.15
CA SER A 195 -4.01 26.08 50.55
C SER A 195 -3.72 24.91 51.50
N SER A 196 -4.17 23.71 51.15
CA SER A 196 -3.86 22.47 51.85
C SER A 196 -2.40 22.04 51.63
N VAL A 197 -1.82 21.32 52.59
CA VAL A 197 -0.50 20.67 52.43
C VAL A 197 -0.54 19.77 51.19
N PRO A 198 0.42 19.88 50.25
CA PRO A 198 0.46 19.05 49.05
C PRO A 198 0.71 17.59 49.41
N THR A 199 0.24 16.67 48.59
CA THR A 199 0.53 15.23 48.76
C THR A 199 1.68 14.82 47.86
N CYS A 200 2.59 13.97 48.35
CA CYS A 200 3.57 13.32 47.47
C CYS A 200 2.95 12.03 46.96
N VAL A 201 2.36 12.11 45.78
CA VAL A 201 1.88 10.91 45.09
C VAL A 201 3.09 10.20 44.49
N LYS A 202 3.06 8.86 44.46
CA LYS A 202 4.01 8.11 43.65
C LYS A 202 4.01 8.77 42.29
N SER A 203 5.20 9.09 41.82
CA SER A 203 5.37 9.62 40.48
C SER A 203 5.00 8.49 39.53
N ASP A 204 3.71 8.34 39.27
CA ASP A 204 3.19 7.84 38.01
C ASP A 204 3.49 8.90 36.96
N THR A 205 4.76 9.27 36.85
CA THR A 205 5.34 9.50 35.56
C THR A 205 5.25 8.15 34.83
N LYS A 206 4.04 7.81 34.36
CA LYS A 206 3.89 7.81 32.92
C LYS A 206 4.37 9.19 32.48
N THR A 207 5.69 9.31 32.33
CA THR A 207 6.26 10.27 31.41
C THR A 207 5.35 10.22 30.19
N PRO A 208 4.91 11.37 29.64
CA PRO A 208 4.08 11.34 28.44
C PRO A 208 4.87 10.56 27.39
N VAL A 209 4.55 9.28 27.26
CA VAL A 209 5.29 8.35 26.42
C VAL A 209 4.50 8.30 25.14
N CYS A 210 5.21 8.40 24.03
CA CYS A 210 4.55 8.24 22.77
C CYS A 210 3.99 6.81 22.68
N PRO A 211 2.79 6.65 22.10
CA PRO A 211 2.14 5.35 21.99
C PRO A 211 3.00 4.38 21.17
N GLN A 212 2.67 3.09 21.27
CA GLN A 212 3.22 2.05 20.40
C GLN A 212 3.11 2.48 18.93
N ILE A 213 4.20 2.34 18.17
CA ILE A 213 4.23 2.61 16.74
C ILE A 213 4.48 1.34 15.97
N THR A 214 3.84 1.24 14.81
CA THR A 214 4.13 0.22 13.81
C THR A 214 5.07 0.79 12.77
N ALA A 215 5.93 -0.07 12.22
CA ALA A 215 6.74 0.33 11.07
C ALA A 215 5.82 0.70 9.89
N PRO A 216 6.22 1.66 9.03
CA PRO A 216 5.47 1.96 7.82
C PRO A 216 5.43 0.75 6.88
N GLU A 217 4.41 0.70 6.03
CA GLU A 217 4.27 -0.36 5.03
C GLU A 217 5.53 -0.43 4.15
N ASN A 218 6.05 -1.64 3.94
CA ASN A 218 7.31 -1.89 3.23
C ASN A 218 8.55 -1.24 3.85
N GLY A 219 8.53 -0.98 5.16
CA GLY A 219 9.69 -0.58 5.95
C GLY A 219 9.74 -1.28 7.31
N GLY A 220 10.84 -1.03 8.03
CA GLY A 220 11.13 -1.58 9.33
C GLY A 220 11.89 -0.58 10.20
N PHE A 221 11.98 -0.88 11.49
CA PHE A 221 12.79 -0.10 12.42
C PHE A 221 14.25 -0.56 12.37
N LYS A 222 15.17 0.39 12.21
CA LYS A 222 16.61 0.12 12.25
C LYS A 222 17.10 0.19 13.70
N GLY A 223 17.34 -0.98 14.29
CA GLY A 223 17.75 -1.13 15.68
C GLY A 223 16.59 -1.29 16.67
N GLN A 224 16.88 -1.19 17.98
CA GLN A 224 15.86 -1.33 19.03
C GLN A 224 15.05 -0.04 19.17
N CYS A 225 13.82 -0.04 18.65
CA CYS A 225 12.84 1.00 18.92
C CYS A 225 12.00 0.57 20.13
N GLN A 226 12.29 1.15 21.31
CA GLN A 226 11.52 0.87 22.52
C GLN A 226 10.18 1.59 22.47
N THR A 227 9.10 0.84 22.67
CA THR A 227 7.75 1.34 22.83
C THR A 227 7.19 0.83 24.17
N PRO A 228 6.63 1.69 25.04
CA PRO A 228 6.40 3.13 24.90
C PRO A 228 7.69 3.96 24.94
N ALA A 229 7.79 5.00 24.10
CA ALA A 229 9.00 5.83 23.97
C ALA A 229 8.95 7.11 24.81
N THR A 230 10.06 7.51 25.40
CA THR A 230 10.16 8.75 26.19
C THR A 230 10.27 10.00 25.29
N ILE A 231 9.86 11.17 25.79
CA ILE A 231 9.99 12.45 25.05
C ILE A 231 11.46 12.66 24.64
N GLY A 232 11.68 12.96 23.35
CA GLY A 232 13.00 13.14 22.74
C GLY A 232 13.60 11.87 22.16
N GLN A 233 13.06 10.69 22.45
CA GLN A 233 13.53 9.44 21.88
C GLN A 233 13.29 9.39 20.37
N THR A 234 14.29 8.91 19.64
CA THR A 234 14.29 8.85 18.18
C THR A 234 14.28 7.41 17.69
N CYS A 235 13.44 7.12 16.69
CA CYS A 235 13.43 5.83 16.01
C CYS A 235 13.83 6.04 14.55
N THR A 236 14.76 5.22 14.06
CA THR A 236 15.20 5.28 12.65
C THR A 236 14.42 4.25 11.85
N ILE A 237 13.90 4.66 10.70
CA ILE A 237 13.16 3.81 9.78
C ILE A 237 14.06 3.47 8.59
N GLU A 238 14.05 2.21 8.21
CA GLU A 238 14.73 1.68 7.04
C GLU A 238 13.72 0.97 6.16
N CYS A 239 13.63 1.37 4.89
CA CYS A 239 12.72 0.73 3.95
C CYS A 239 13.23 -0.66 3.55
N ASN A 240 12.29 -1.59 3.30
CA ASN A 240 12.60 -2.92 2.80
C ASN A 240 13.33 -2.82 1.44
N ALA A 241 14.06 -3.88 1.09
CA ALA A 241 14.75 -3.95 -0.20
C ALA A 241 13.77 -3.69 -1.37
N GLY A 242 14.11 -2.71 -2.20
CA GLY A 242 13.24 -2.29 -3.32
C GLY A 242 12.34 -1.08 -3.04
N TYR A 243 12.46 -0.44 -1.87
CA TYR A 243 11.72 0.77 -1.52
C TYR A 243 12.68 1.94 -1.19
N LEU A 244 12.31 3.16 -1.56
CA LEU A 244 13.01 4.41 -1.25
C LEU A 244 12.26 5.16 -0.14
N LEU A 245 13.01 5.67 0.82
CA LEU A 245 12.48 6.46 1.92
C LEU A 245 12.16 7.88 1.43
N THR A 246 10.90 8.30 1.57
CA THR A 246 10.46 9.66 1.28
C THR A 246 10.02 10.32 2.58
N GLY A 247 10.73 11.38 2.97
CA GLY A 247 10.55 12.07 4.26
C GLY A 247 11.79 11.97 5.15
N SER A 248 11.63 12.28 6.44
CA SER A 248 12.72 12.14 7.41
C SER A 248 12.98 10.67 7.75
N PRO A 249 14.22 10.15 7.69
CA PRO A 249 14.53 8.78 8.06
C PRO A 249 14.40 8.51 9.57
N THR A 250 14.20 9.56 10.38
CA THR A 250 14.06 9.48 11.83
C THR A 250 12.76 10.13 12.27
N ILE A 251 12.06 9.46 13.17
CA ILE A 251 10.90 9.98 13.88
C ILE A 251 11.26 10.25 15.34
N VAL A 252 10.70 11.31 15.91
CA VAL A 252 11.02 11.77 17.26
C VAL A 252 9.75 11.85 18.10
N CYS A 253 9.80 11.35 19.31
CA CYS A 253 8.73 11.56 20.29
C CYS A 253 8.77 13.02 20.78
N ARG A 254 7.78 13.83 20.39
CA ARG A 254 7.76 15.27 20.68
C ARG A 254 7.24 15.56 22.10
N LYS A 255 7.40 16.82 22.54
CA LYS A 255 6.99 17.29 23.89
C LYS A 255 5.49 17.14 24.16
N ASP A 256 4.66 17.03 23.13
CA ASP A 256 3.21 16.80 23.19
C ASP A 256 2.82 15.32 23.26
N ALA A 257 3.80 14.42 23.50
CA ALA A 257 3.61 12.97 23.56
C ALA A 257 3.12 12.33 22.24
N LYS A 258 3.41 12.97 21.10
CA LYS A 258 3.12 12.44 19.76
C LYS A 258 4.41 12.25 18.97
N TRP A 259 4.45 11.20 18.15
CA TRP A 259 5.52 11.01 17.18
C TRP A 259 5.47 12.09 16.11
N SER A 260 6.64 12.48 15.60
CA SER A 260 6.76 13.28 14.38
C SER A 260 6.23 12.54 13.16
N ASP A 261 6.06 13.25 12.04
CA ASP A 261 5.52 12.68 10.81
C ASP A 261 6.36 11.48 10.36
N SER A 262 5.69 10.36 10.10
CA SER A 262 6.33 9.12 9.68
C SER A 262 6.70 9.20 8.20
N PRO A 263 7.92 8.82 7.80
CA PRO A 263 8.28 8.69 6.39
C PRO A 263 7.46 7.58 5.72
N ILE A 264 7.32 7.70 4.40
CA ILE A 264 6.71 6.68 3.57
C ILE A 264 7.79 5.96 2.76
N CYS A 265 7.70 4.63 2.71
CA CYS A 265 8.53 3.80 1.86
C CYS A 265 7.82 3.64 0.52
N VAL A 266 8.21 4.45 -0.45
CA VAL A 266 7.67 4.34 -1.82
C VAL A 266 8.48 3.30 -2.57
N LEU A 267 7.84 2.54 -3.47
CA LEU A 267 8.57 1.59 -4.29
C LEU A 267 9.71 2.33 -5.01
N LYS A 268 10.95 1.88 -4.78
CA LYS A 268 12.12 2.37 -5.52
C LYS A 268 11.76 2.15 -6.96
N ALA A 269 11.64 3.22 -7.75
CA ALA A 269 11.14 3.07 -9.10
C ALA A 269 12.01 2.01 -9.81
N THR A 270 11.37 0.87 -10.06
CA THR A 270 11.95 -0.29 -10.71
C THR A 270 11.32 -0.34 -12.08
N CYS A 271 12.07 -0.79 -13.07
CA CYS A 271 11.44 -1.05 -14.36
C CYS A 271 10.35 -2.12 -14.19
N SER A 272 9.29 -2.01 -15.00
CA SER A 272 8.15 -2.91 -14.97
C SER A 272 8.57 -4.38 -15.01
N VAL A 273 7.91 -5.25 -14.27
CA VAL A 273 8.17 -6.70 -14.30
C VAL A 273 8.08 -7.22 -15.74
N LEU A 274 9.10 -7.97 -16.18
CA LEU A 274 9.11 -8.60 -17.51
C LEU A 274 8.82 -10.09 -17.40
N ASN A 275 7.88 -10.56 -18.24
CA ASN A 275 7.56 -11.97 -18.37
C ASN A 275 8.29 -12.58 -19.58
N PRO A 276 8.60 -13.89 -19.55
CA PRO A 276 9.15 -14.57 -20.73
C PRO A 276 8.15 -14.52 -21.90
N PRO A 277 8.61 -14.23 -23.14
CA PRO A 277 7.75 -14.23 -24.30
C PRO A 277 7.30 -15.66 -24.62
N ILE A 278 6.16 -15.79 -25.31
CA ILE A 278 5.63 -17.08 -25.75
C ILE A 278 6.69 -17.79 -26.60
N ASN A 279 7.01 -19.05 -26.29
CA ASN A 279 8.09 -19.83 -26.91
C ASN A 279 9.51 -19.23 -26.74
N GLY A 280 9.69 -18.36 -25.75
CA GLY A 280 10.99 -17.91 -25.28
C GLY A 280 11.20 -18.18 -23.79
N LEU A 281 12.39 -17.81 -23.35
CA LEU A 281 12.90 -17.90 -21.99
C LEU A 281 13.51 -16.55 -21.65
N ILE A 282 13.50 -16.18 -20.37
CA ILE A 282 14.13 -14.97 -19.85
C ILE A 282 15.08 -15.38 -18.71
N THR A 283 16.26 -14.76 -18.67
CA THR A 283 17.25 -14.94 -17.60
C THR A 283 17.71 -13.58 -17.07
N GLY A 284 18.10 -13.54 -15.78
CA GLY A 284 18.52 -12.32 -15.08
C GLY A 284 17.54 -11.86 -13.99
N GLN A 285 17.78 -10.67 -13.45
CA GLN A 285 16.95 -10.04 -12.41
C GLN A 285 15.88 -9.14 -13.06
N CYS A 286 14.75 -9.76 -13.42
CA CYS A 286 13.69 -9.15 -14.25
C CYS A 286 12.37 -8.85 -13.52
N SER A 287 12.28 -9.30 -12.27
CA SER A 287 11.06 -9.26 -11.46
C SER A 287 11.42 -9.05 -9.98
N PRO A 288 11.55 -7.80 -9.49
CA PRO A 288 11.42 -6.52 -10.23
C PRO A 288 12.70 -6.13 -10.99
N GLY A 289 12.58 -5.26 -11.99
CA GLY A 289 13.71 -4.76 -12.79
C GLY A 289 14.54 -3.71 -12.04
N ILE A 290 15.77 -4.05 -11.66
CA ILE A 290 16.67 -3.14 -10.94
C ILE A 290 17.42 -2.23 -11.93
N VAL A 291 17.40 -0.91 -11.69
CA VAL A 291 18.16 0.08 -12.49
C VAL A 291 19.62 -0.32 -12.65
N GLY A 292 20.12 -0.28 -13.90
CA GLY A 292 21.46 -0.71 -14.30
C GLY A 292 21.62 -2.22 -14.54
N ARG A 293 20.65 -3.06 -14.15
CA ARG A 293 20.66 -4.51 -14.44
C ARG A 293 19.97 -4.82 -15.77
N SER A 294 20.28 -6.01 -16.30
CA SER A 294 19.79 -6.44 -17.60
C SER A 294 19.11 -7.80 -17.58
N CYS A 295 18.11 -7.94 -18.44
CA CYS A 295 17.38 -9.17 -18.72
C CYS A 295 17.73 -9.69 -20.10
N ILE A 296 18.03 -10.99 -20.21
CA ILE A 296 18.39 -11.64 -21.47
C ILE A 296 17.28 -12.60 -21.88
N PHE A 297 16.83 -12.47 -23.12
CA PHE A 297 15.80 -13.30 -23.72
C PHE A 297 16.42 -14.31 -24.67
N THR A 298 15.86 -15.52 -24.72
CA THR A 298 16.30 -16.60 -25.62
C THR A 298 15.08 -17.35 -26.16
N CYS A 299 15.00 -17.58 -27.47
CA CYS A 299 13.90 -18.37 -28.04
C CYS A 299 14.14 -19.88 -27.91
N LYS A 300 13.08 -20.66 -27.70
CA LYS A 300 13.12 -22.13 -27.70
C LYS A 300 13.44 -22.63 -29.12
N LYS A 301 13.97 -23.84 -29.23
CA LYS A 301 14.39 -24.44 -30.52
C LYS A 301 13.25 -24.38 -31.55
N GLY A 302 13.54 -23.86 -32.75
CA GLY A 302 12.58 -23.71 -33.86
C GLY A 302 11.88 -22.35 -33.95
N PHE A 303 12.13 -21.44 -33.01
CA PHE A 303 11.58 -20.08 -32.99
C PHE A 303 12.72 -19.06 -33.13
N GLU A 304 12.47 -17.97 -33.85
CA GLU A 304 13.42 -16.88 -34.00
C GLU A 304 12.97 -15.61 -33.27
N MET A 305 13.95 -14.83 -32.81
CA MET A 305 13.73 -13.64 -32.00
C MET A 305 13.53 -12.41 -32.87
N LEU A 306 12.43 -11.70 -32.64
CA LEU A 306 12.12 -10.41 -33.22
C LEU A 306 12.22 -9.33 -32.14
N GLY A 307 13.28 -8.52 -32.20
CA GLY A 307 13.59 -7.47 -31.23
C GLY A 307 14.99 -7.63 -30.63
N VAL A 308 15.29 -6.87 -29.57
CA VAL A 308 16.58 -6.94 -28.88
C VAL A 308 16.58 -8.05 -27.82
N SER A 309 17.67 -8.81 -27.75
CA SER A 309 17.81 -9.94 -26.83
C SER A 309 18.18 -9.53 -25.40
N LYS A 310 18.66 -8.30 -25.18
CA LYS A 310 19.08 -7.79 -23.88
C LYS A 310 18.40 -6.45 -23.59
N LEU A 311 17.57 -6.42 -22.55
CA LEU A 311 16.92 -5.19 -22.08
C LEU A 311 17.63 -4.73 -20.80
N VAL A 312 17.96 -3.45 -20.70
CA VAL A 312 18.58 -2.83 -19.52
C VAL A 312 17.55 -1.93 -18.85
N CYS A 313 17.45 -2.00 -17.53
CA CYS A 313 16.60 -1.07 -16.79
C CYS A 313 17.35 0.26 -16.64
N GLU A 314 16.84 1.32 -17.23
CA GLU A 314 17.50 2.63 -17.26
C GLU A 314 17.20 3.46 -15.99
N ASN A 315 17.98 4.51 -15.75
CA ASN A 315 17.73 5.47 -14.67
C ASN A 315 16.38 6.21 -14.82
N SER A 316 15.77 6.16 -16.01
CA SER A 316 14.43 6.66 -16.31
C SER A 316 13.31 5.73 -15.81
N PHE A 317 13.67 4.59 -15.20
CA PHE A 317 12.76 3.54 -14.74
C PHE A 317 11.97 2.87 -15.87
N LYS A 318 12.49 2.95 -17.10
CA LYS A 318 11.99 2.26 -18.28
C LYS A 318 13.02 1.26 -18.78
N TRP A 319 12.55 0.19 -19.41
CA TRP A 319 13.43 -0.71 -20.13
C TRP A 319 13.93 -0.03 -21.39
N SER A 320 15.21 -0.26 -21.72
CA SER A 320 15.89 0.30 -22.89
C SER A 320 15.21 -0.04 -24.23
N SER A 321 14.34 -1.05 -24.26
CA SER A 321 13.55 -1.46 -25.42
C SER A 321 12.32 -2.29 -25.02
N PRO A 322 11.32 -2.48 -25.90
CA PRO A 322 10.21 -3.40 -25.70
C PRO A 322 10.63 -4.89 -25.65
N VAL A 323 9.81 -5.74 -25.03
CA VAL A 323 10.04 -7.20 -24.94
C VAL A 323 10.06 -7.84 -26.34
N PRO A 324 11.08 -8.67 -26.67
CA PRO A 324 11.17 -9.32 -27.98
C PRO A 324 10.12 -10.44 -28.13
N LYS A 325 9.75 -10.76 -29.38
CA LYS A 325 8.80 -11.83 -29.72
C LYS A 325 9.55 -13.04 -30.26
N CYS A 326 9.15 -14.26 -29.88
CA CYS A 326 9.65 -15.49 -30.50
C CYS A 326 8.60 -16.03 -31.47
N VAL A 327 8.89 -15.99 -32.77
CA VAL A 327 7.91 -16.35 -33.83
C VAL A 327 8.36 -17.58 -34.61
N VAL A 328 7.38 -18.40 -35.03
CA VAL A 328 7.54 -19.43 -36.05
C VAL A 328 6.83 -18.93 -37.31
N GLY A 329 7.59 -18.86 -38.39
CA GLY A 329 7.13 -18.36 -39.67
C GLY A 329 6.84 -19.44 -40.71
N CYS A 330 6.64 -19.00 -41.95
CA CYS A 330 6.71 -19.86 -43.13
C CYS A 330 8.12 -20.46 -43.28
N PRO A 331 8.29 -21.62 -43.95
CA PRO A 331 9.60 -22.21 -44.22
C PRO A 331 10.52 -21.23 -44.95
N SER A 332 11.81 -21.22 -44.59
CA SER A 332 12.81 -20.37 -45.25
C SER A 332 12.95 -20.72 -46.74
N LEU A 333 12.85 -19.70 -47.60
CA LEU A 333 12.99 -19.85 -49.05
C LEU A 333 14.42 -19.64 -49.53
N LEU A 334 15.35 -19.23 -48.64
CA LEU A 334 16.73 -18.93 -48.97
C LEU A 334 17.52 -20.14 -49.51
N ALA A 335 17.03 -21.36 -49.29
CA ALA A 335 17.60 -22.56 -49.91
C ALA A 335 17.21 -22.74 -51.39
N ASN A 336 16.18 -22.04 -51.87
CA ASN A 336 15.58 -22.17 -53.20
C ASN A 336 15.61 -20.83 -53.95
N VAL A 337 16.78 -20.19 -54.03
CA VAL A 337 16.95 -18.94 -54.79
C VAL A 337 16.73 -19.21 -56.30
N PRO A 338 15.85 -18.47 -56.98
CA PRO A 338 15.60 -18.65 -58.41
C PRO A 338 16.84 -18.30 -59.24
N ALA A 339 17.13 -19.10 -60.26
CA ALA A 339 18.28 -18.87 -61.14
C ALA A 339 18.13 -17.56 -61.94
N ASN A 340 19.18 -16.73 -61.98
CA ASN A 340 19.16 -15.38 -62.60
C ASN A 340 18.18 -14.42 -61.90
N GLY A 341 18.06 -14.54 -60.57
CA GLY A 341 17.31 -13.62 -59.74
C GLY A 341 17.73 -13.71 -58.29
N ASN A 342 17.25 -12.75 -57.51
CA ASN A 342 17.52 -12.63 -56.09
C ASN A 342 16.24 -12.35 -55.31
N PHE A 343 16.28 -12.68 -54.03
CA PHE A 343 15.19 -12.38 -53.10
C PHE A 343 15.33 -10.97 -52.52
N LYS A 344 14.20 -10.28 -52.35
CA LYS A 344 14.06 -8.96 -51.72
C LYS A 344 12.91 -9.00 -50.71
N GLY A 345 13.17 -8.57 -49.47
CA GLY A 345 12.20 -8.64 -48.37
C GLY A 345 12.41 -9.87 -47.47
N HIS A 346 11.37 -10.28 -46.74
CA HIS A 346 11.45 -11.30 -45.69
C HIS A 346 11.31 -12.72 -46.26
N CYS A 347 12.35 -13.22 -46.94
CA CYS A 347 12.36 -14.53 -47.62
C CYS A 347 12.97 -15.70 -46.80
N GLY A 348 13.40 -15.43 -45.55
CA GLY A 348 13.82 -16.42 -44.54
C GLY A 348 12.62 -17.07 -43.84
N PRO A 349 12.71 -17.57 -42.60
CA PRO A 349 11.51 -18.00 -41.88
C PRO A 349 10.48 -16.86 -41.87
N GLY A 350 9.44 -17.00 -42.69
CA GLY A 350 8.62 -15.88 -43.15
C GLY A 350 7.65 -15.43 -42.08
N ILE A 351 7.56 -14.14 -41.79
CA ILE A 351 6.63 -13.63 -40.77
C ILE A 351 5.22 -13.58 -41.37
N ILE A 352 4.21 -14.04 -40.63
CA ILE A 352 2.80 -14.01 -41.08
C ILE A 352 2.43 -12.57 -41.48
N GLY A 353 1.93 -12.40 -42.71
CA GLY A 353 1.54 -11.12 -43.28
C GLY A 353 2.63 -10.39 -44.07
N GLU A 354 3.90 -10.80 -43.96
CA GLU A 354 5.02 -10.24 -44.74
C GLU A 354 5.16 -10.88 -46.11
N GLN A 355 5.76 -10.15 -47.05
CA GLN A 355 5.97 -10.58 -48.43
C GLN A 355 7.46 -10.80 -48.75
N CYS A 356 7.72 -11.86 -49.51
CA CYS A 356 8.99 -12.15 -50.15
C CYS A 356 8.85 -11.84 -51.65
N THR A 357 9.70 -10.97 -52.17
CA THR A 357 9.69 -10.56 -53.59
C THR A 357 10.90 -11.14 -54.30
N VAL A 358 10.70 -11.66 -55.50
CA VAL A 358 11.80 -12.05 -56.41
C VAL A 358 12.07 -10.92 -57.38
N VAL A 359 13.34 -10.52 -57.44
CA VAL A 359 13.87 -9.54 -58.37
C VAL A 359 14.78 -10.28 -59.33
N CYS A 360 14.39 -10.35 -60.60
CA CYS A 360 15.21 -10.98 -61.63
C CYS A 360 16.37 -10.10 -62.05
N ASP A 361 17.47 -10.73 -62.44
CA ASP A 361 18.65 -10.06 -62.97
C ASP A 361 18.34 -9.42 -64.33
N ASP A 362 19.18 -8.46 -64.74
CA ASP A 362 18.98 -7.72 -66.00
C ASP A 362 18.80 -8.65 -67.21
N GLY A 363 17.73 -8.42 -67.97
CA GLY A 363 17.35 -9.24 -69.13
C GLY A 363 16.43 -10.43 -68.81
N TYR A 364 15.98 -10.59 -67.57
CA TYR A 364 14.99 -11.59 -67.15
C TYR A 364 13.73 -10.94 -66.57
N SER A 365 12.58 -11.63 -66.65
CA SER A 365 11.33 -11.24 -65.98
C SER A 365 10.77 -12.39 -65.16
N ASN A 366 10.04 -12.03 -64.10
CA ASN A 366 9.31 -12.99 -63.27
C ASN A 366 8.24 -13.70 -64.10
N LEU A 367 8.25 -15.03 -64.07
CA LEU A 367 7.15 -15.83 -64.59
C LEU A 367 6.06 -15.97 -63.51
N GLY A 368 5.04 -15.11 -63.59
CA GLY A 368 3.96 -15.02 -62.62
C GLY A 368 4.12 -13.85 -61.66
N SER A 369 3.44 -13.90 -60.51
CA SER A 369 3.49 -12.85 -59.49
C SER A 369 4.89 -12.73 -58.89
N SER A 370 5.45 -11.53 -58.88
CA SER A 370 6.81 -11.27 -58.37
C SER A 370 6.94 -11.37 -56.85
N SER A 371 5.82 -11.43 -56.12
CA SER A 371 5.78 -11.45 -54.66
C SER A 371 4.88 -12.56 -54.15
N ILE A 372 5.31 -13.23 -53.09
CA ILE A 372 4.56 -14.23 -52.34
C ILE A 372 4.48 -13.80 -50.88
N ARG A 373 3.34 -14.01 -50.23
CA ARG A 373 3.05 -13.61 -48.85
C ARG A 373 2.99 -14.82 -47.94
N CYS A 374 3.56 -14.69 -46.75
CA CYS A 374 3.40 -15.70 -45.71
C CYS A 374 2.00 -15.57 -45.08
N ASN A 375 1.18 -16.60 -45.23
CA ASN A 375 -0.21 -16.60 -44.76
C ASN A 375 -0.32 -17.04 -43.28
N GLU A 376 -1.52 -16.91 -42.71
CA GLU A 376 -1.81 -17.30 -41.32
C GLU A 376 -1.64 -18.81 -41.06
N ASN A 377 -1.72 -19.62 -42.12
CA ASN A 377 -1.49 -21.07 -42.08
C ASN A 377 0.01 -21.44 -42.10
N LYS A 378 0.91 -20.45 -41.96
CA LYS A 378 2.37 -20.63 -41.95
C LYS A 378 2.89 -21.25 -43.26
N GLN A 379 2.22 -20.96 -44.37
CA GLN A 379 2.61 -21.35 -45.71
C GLN A 379 2.74 -20.12 -46.61
N TRP A 380 3.61 -20.21 -47.59
CA TRP A 380 3.64 -19.21 -48.66
C TRP A 380 2.38 -19.35 -49.51
N ASP A 381 1.73 -18.23 -49.82
CA ASP A 381 0.49 -18.17 -50.62
C ASP A 381 0.68 -18.50 -52.11
N GLY A 382 1.93 -18.72 -52.54
CA GLY A 382 2.29 -19.14 -53.87
C GLY A 382 3.68 -19.78 -53.94
N PRO A 383 4.00 -20.45 -55.06
CA PRO A 383 5.34 -20.95 -55.33
C PRO A 383 6.31 -19.80 -55.63
N VAL A 384 7.61 -20.02 -55.39
CA VAL A 384 8.68 -19.05 -55.74
C VAL A 384 8.68 -18.82 -57.26
N PRO A 385 8.48 -17.58 -57.75
CA PRO A 385 8.47 -17.29 -59.17
C PRO A 385 9.87 -17.48 -59.77
N GLN A 386 9.92 -17.99 -60.99
CA GLN A 386 11.16 -18.27 -61.70
C GLN A 386 11.49 -17.12 -62.66
N CYS A 387 12.78 -16.80 -62.77
CA CYS A 387 13.25 -15.76 -63.68
C CYS A 387 13.46 -16.34 -65.09
N GLN A 388 12.72 -15.81 -66.06
CA GLN A 388 12.82 -16.23 -67.46
C GLN A 388 13.39 -15.11 -68.33
N ARG A 389 14.32 -15.47 -69.22
CA ARG A 389 14.95 -14.52 -70.13
C ARG A 389 13.91 -13.83 -71.00
N ASN A 390 13.99 -12.51 -71.08
CA ASN A 390 13.16 -11.68 -71.95
C ASN A 390 13.70 -11.78 -73.39
N ALA A 391 13.41 -12.90 -74.06
CA ALA A 391 13.82 -13.13 -75.44
C ALA A 391 12.67 -13.72 -76.28
N CYS A 392 12.49 -13.18 -77.49
CA CYS A 392 11.69 -13.77 -78.55
C CYS A 392 12.49 -14.85 -79.28
N VAL A 393 11.80 -15.72 -80.03
CA VAL A 393 12.46 -16.72 -80.88
C VAL A 393 13.44 -16.06 -81.84
N THR A 394 14.62 -16.65 -82.03
CA THR A 394 15.57 -16.18 -83.04
C THR A 394 14.96 -16.31 -84.42
N LEU A 395 14.88 -15.20 -85.17
CA LEU A 395 14.39 -15.23 -86.54
C LEU A 395 15.49 -15.72 -87.46
N ILE A 396 15.15 -16.57 -88.41
CA ILE A 396 16.04 -17.00 -89.50
C ILE A 396 15.54 -16.34 -90.78
N ALA A 397 16.46 -15.76 -91.55
CA ALA A 397 16.13 -15.04 -92.76
C ALA A 397 15.49 -16.01 -93.78
N PRO A 398 14.32 -15.67 -94.35
CA PRO A 398 13.70 -16.46 -95.40
C PRO A 398 14.56 -16.51 -96.66
N ARG A 399 14.30 -17.46 -97.56
CA ARG A 399 15.05 -17.58 -98.84
C ARG A 399 14.98 -16.27 -99.63
N GLY A 400 16.13 -15.79 -100.09
CA GLY A 400 16.24 -14.50 -100.79
C GLY A 400 16.12 -13.28 -99.88
N GLY A 401 16.25 -13.43 -98.55
CA GLY A 401 16.23 -12.34 -97.59
C GLY A 401 17.46 -12.29 -96.68
N LEU A 402 17.76 -11.11 -96.12
CA LEU A 402 18.84 -10.86 -95.17
C LEU A 402 18.38 -9.85 -94.10
N PHE A 403 18.86 -9.99 -92.85
CA PHE A 403 18.62 -9.00 -91.80
C PHE A 403 19.75 -7.95 -91.76
N ILE A 404 19.43 -6.68 -91.52
CA ILE A 404 20.39 -5.56 -91.65
C ILE A 404 20.79 -4.87 -90.34
N ASN A 405 20.22 -5.26 -89.21
CA ASN A 405 20.30 -4.49 -87.95
C ASN A 405 21.18 -5.17 -86.88
N GLN A 406 22.48 -5.05 -87.12
CA GLN A 406 23.50 -4.45 -86.27
C GLN A 406 24.79 -4.58 -87.10
N CYS A 407 25.41 -3.46 -87.46
CA CYS A 407 26.47 -3.42 -88.47
C CYS A 407 27.77 -4.08 -87.99
N VAL A 408 27.85 -5.42 -88.06
CA VAL A 408 29.04 -6.20 -88.46
C VAL A 408 28.55 -7.54 -89.05
N GLY A 409 28.61 -7.70 -90.38
CA GLY A 409 28.34 -8.95 -91.10
C GLY A 409 26.87 -9.35 -91.18
N CYS A 410 26.22 -9.15 -92.33
CA CYS A 410 24.82 -9.51 -92.62
C CYS A 410 24.44 -10.92 -92.11
N PRO A 411 23.84 -11.08 -90.93
CA PRO A 411 23.63 -12.38 -90.35
C PRO A 411 22.34 -13.00 -90.91
N LYS A 412 22.37 -14.31 -91.20
CA LYS A 412 21.16 -15.07 -91.60
C LYS A 412 20.20 -15.28 -90.43
N SER A 413 20.56 -14.84 -89.23
CA SER A 413 19.73 -14.91 -88.03
C SER A 413 19.68 -13.56 -87.34
N CYS A 414 18.54 -13.26 -86.73
CA CYS A 414 18.37 -12.09 -85.89
C CYS A 414 17.94 -12.56 -84.49
N VAL A 415 18.81 -12.31 -83.51
CA VAL A 415 18.62 -12.77 -82.12
C VAL A 415 17.47 -11.98 -81.50
N GLY A 416 16.48 -12.66 -80.92
CA GLY A 416 15.31 -12.02 -80.33
C GLY A 416 15.56 -11.50 -78.93
N THR A 417 16.46 -10.56 -78.72
CA THR A 417 16.55 -9.83 -77.43
C THR A 417 15.37 -8.89 -77.27
N ALA A 418 14.88 -8.70 -76.04
CA ALA A 418 13.81 -7.74 -75.75
C ALA A 418 14.16 -6.33 -76.27
N GLY A 419 13.25 -5.72 -77.04
CA GLY A 419 13.48 -4.43 -77.69
C GLY A 419 14.31 -4.49 -78.98
N GLN A 420 14.86 -5.67 -79.34
CA GLN A 420 15.57 -5.83 -80.61
C GLN A 420 14.61 -5.58 -81.76
N THR A 421 15.05 -4.74 -82.69
CA THR A 421 14.40 -4.59 -84.00
C THR A 421 15.13 -5.48 -84.99
N CYS A 422 14.40 -6.23 -85.82
CA CYS A 422 14.91 -7.01 -86.94
C CYS A 422 14.28 -6.50 -88.24
N THR A 423 15.11 -6.11 -89.20
CA THR A 423 14.70 -5.48 -90.45
C THR A 423 15.19 -6.36 -91.58
N LEU A 424 14.24 -6.91 -92.33
CA LEU A 424 14.48 -7.81 -93.45
C LEU A 424 14.63 -6.98 -94.75
N ILE A 425 15.60 -7.33 -95.58
CA ILE A 425 15.71 -6.89 -96.97
C ILE A 425 15.64 -8.11 -97.89
N CYS A 426 15.09 -7.96 -99.10
CA CYS A 426 15.06 -9.02 -100.11
C CYS A 426 16.13 -8.78 -101.17
N SER A 427 16.81 -9.85 -101.60
CA SER A 427 17.82 -9.83 -102.67
C SER A 427 17.19 -9.62 -104.04
N GLN A 428 18.00 -9.27 -105.05
CA GLN A 428 17.52 -9.16 -106.44
C GLN A 428 16.75 -10.41 -106.87
N GLY A 429 15.62 -10.20 -107.56
CA GLY A 429 14.70 -11.27 -107.96
C GLY A 429 13.67 -11.68 -106.91
N TYR A 430 13.64 -11.05 -105.72
CA TYR A 430 12.65 -11.30 -104.68
C TYR A 430 11.93 -10.01 -104.25
N THR A 431 10.64 -10.10 -103.95
CA THR A 431 9.80 -8.99 -103.47
C THR A 431 9.34 -9.25 -102.02
N MET A 432 9.34 -8.21 -101.19
CA MET A 432 8.94 -8.29 -99.77
C MET A 432 7.42 -8.45 -99.61
N GLN A 433 7.01 -9.26 -98.64
CA GLN A 433 5.62 -9.46 -98.24
C GLN A 433 5.48 -9.17 -96.73
N GLY A 434 4.76 -8.10 -96.39
CA GLY A 434 4.62 -7.61 -95.02
C GLY A 434 5.53 -6.43 -94.71
N THR A 435 5.67 -6.11 -93.41
CA THR A 435 6.46 -4.98 -92.93
C THR A 435 7.94 -5.33 -92.78
N PRO A 436 8.87 -4.51 -93.28
CA PRO A 436 10.30 -4.82 -93.27
C PRO A 436 10.86 -5.02 -91.88
N SER A 437 10.37 -4.27 -90.90
CA SER A 437 10.87 -4.27 -89.53
C SER A 437 9.87 -4.89 -88.56
N THR A 438 10.39 -5.70 -87.63
CA THR A 438 9.64 -6.27 -86.50
C THR A 438 10.43 -6.08 -85.22
N VAL A 439 9.73 -5.89 -84.09
CA VAL A 439 10.34 -5.64 -82.78
C VAL A 439 9.98 -6.76 -81.82
N CYS A 440 10.97 -7.28 -81.10
CA CYS A 440 10.75 -8.24 -80.03
C CYS A 440 10.12 -7.54 -78.82
N GLN A 441 8.85 -7.82 -78.57
CA GLN A 441 8.10 -7.22 -77.47
C GLN A 441 8.52 -7.84 -76.14
N SER A 442 9.04 -7.01 -75.23
CA SER A 442 9.52 -7.44 -73.91
C SER A 442 8.43 -8.09 -73.04
N SER A 443 7.17 -7.68 -73.23
CA SER A 443 6.02 -8.16 -72.44
C SER A 443 5.38 -9.42 -73.02
N THR A 444 5.19 -9.49 -74.34
CA THR A 444 4.51 -10.64 -74.99
C THR A 444 5.47 -11.71 -75.47
N ARG A 445 6.79 -11.47 -75.50
CA ARG A 445 7.82 -12.39 -76.01
C ARG A 445 7.57 -12.83 -77.46
N HIS A 446 6.88 -11.98 -78.22
CA HIS A 446 6.57 -12.20 -79.63
C HIS A 446 7.06 -11.02 -80.47
N TRP A 447 7.41 -11.32 -81.72
CA TRP A 447 7.72 -10.34 -82.74
C TRP A 447 6.46 -9.62 -83.19
N LYS A 448 6.42 -8.29 -83.07
CA LYS A 448 5.33 -7.46 -83.56
C LYS A 448 5.87 -6.28 -84.38
N PRO A 449 5.33 -6.02 -85.59
CA PRO A 449 4.38 -6.86 -86.35
C PRO A 449 4.97 -8.23 -86.76
N ILE A 450 4.15 -9.16 -87.26
CA ILE A 450 4.62 -10.51 -87.66
C ILE A 450 5.78 -10.37 -88.68
N PRO A 451 6.87 -11.15 -88.55
CA PRO A 451 8.03 -11.03 -89.43
C PRO A 451 7.67 -11.18 -90.92
N ALA A 452 8.21 -10.28 -91.75
CA ALA A 452 8.01 -10.32 -93.21
C ALA A 452 8.71 -11.51 -93.88
N THR A 453 8.30 -11.81 -95.13
CA THR A 453 8.91 -12.85 -95.97
C THR A 453 9.33 -12.30 -97.34
N CYS A 454 10.25 -12.99 -98.02
CA CYS A 454 10.69 -12.66 -99.39
C CYS A 454 10.13 -13.68 -100.37
N ARG A 455 9.40 -13.22 -101.40
CA ARG A 455 8.81 -14.06 -102.43
C ARG A 455 9.55 -13.90 -103.75
N ALA A 456 9.94 -15.01 -104.38
CA ALA A 456 10.63 -14.98 -105.67
C ALA A 456 9.72 -14.39 -106.77
N ASN A 457 10.27 -13.47 -107.55
CA ASN A 457 9.62 -12.93 -108.73
C ASN A 457 9.89 -13.86 -109.92
N ALA A 458 8.84 -14.54 -110.38
CA ALA A 458 8.92 -15.56 -111.43
C ALA A 458 9.42 -15.02 -112.79
N SER A 459 9.37 -13.70 -113.02
CA SER A 459 9.88 -13.06 -114.24
C SER A 459 11.40 -12.84 -114.25
N LEU A 460 12.05 -12.68 -113.09
CA LEU A 460 13.52 -12.52 -112.98
C LEU A 460 14.27 -13.86 -112.86
N MET A 461 13.67 -14.86 -112.22
CA MET A 461 14.29 -16.16 -111.91
C MET A 461 14.53 -17.05 -113.15
N LYS A 462 13.93 -16.73 -114.31
CA LYS A 462 14.22 -17.41 -115.59
C LYS A 462 15.66 -17.19 -116.09
N SER A 463 16.40 -16.24 -115.53
CA SER A 463 17.77 -15.92 -115.96
C SER A 463 18.88 -16.62 -115.16
N LEU A 464 18.59 -17.29 -114.03
CA LEU A 464 19.62 -17.54 -112.99
C LEU A 464 19.68 -18.95 -112.36
N SER A 465 18.97 -19.98 -112.82
CA SER A 465 19.12 -21.32 -112.22
C SER A 465 19.04 -22.49 -113.22
N SER A 466 20.18 -22.80 -113.84
CA SER A 466 20.46 -24.10 -114.45
C SER A 466 21.66 -24.74 -113.76
N SER A 467 21.46 -25.43 -112.62
CA SER A 467 22.27 -26.61 -112.25
C SER A 467 21.93 -27.19 -110.88
N SER A 468 21.77 -28.52 -110.87
CA SER A 468 21.97 -29.50 -109.79
C SER A 468 20.95 -29.62 -108.65
N THR A 469 20.03 -30.57 -108.85
CA THR A 469 19.28 -31.35 -107.87
C THR A 469 20.11 -32.50 -107.29
N CYS A 470 19.88 -32.88 -106.01
CA CYS A 470 20.13 -34.24 -105.50
C CYS A 470 19.02 -34.69 -104.52
N LYS A 471 18.62 -35.96 -104.69
CA LYS A 471 17.49 -36.68 -104.05
C LYS A 471 17.92 -37.48 -102.78
N PRO A 472 16.98 -37.96 -101.95
CA PRO A 472 17.23 -38.40 -100.56
C PRO A 472 17.39 -39.92 -100.39
N GLY A 473 18.24 -40.35 -99.44
CA GLY A 473 18.19 -41.71 -98.85
C GLY A 473 19.52 -42.29 -98.37
N SER A 474 19.89 -42.12 -97.10
CA SER A 474 20.31 -43.19 -96.17
C SER A 474 20.84 -42.60 -94.85
N ASN A 475 20.67 -43.37 -93.79
CA ASN A 475 20.85 -43.03 -92.39
C ASN A 475 22.33 -43.13 -91.97
N LYS A 476 22.90 -42.02 -91.47
CA LYS A 476 24.01 -41.83 -90.51
C LYS A 476 24.96 -40.70 -90.95
N GLY A 477 25.20 -39.79 -90.01
CA GLY A 477 25.72 -38.45 -90.24
C GLY A 477 27.11 -38.36 -90.87
N CYS A 478 27.28 -37.33 -91.71
CA CYS A 478 28.57 -36.69 -91.90
C CYS A 478 28.84 -35.80 -90.68
N GLU A 479 29.60 -36.32 -89.71
CA GLU A 479 30.35 -35.49 -88.79
C GLU A 479 31.48 -34.79 -89.55
N THR A 480 31.70 -33.50 -89.28
CA THR A 480 33.06 -32.95 -89.33
C THR A 480 33.40 -32.39 -87.96
N LYS A 481 34.35 -33.08 -87.33
CA LYS A 481 34.91 -32.93 -85.98
C LYS A 481 35.76 -31.68 -85.83
N PHE A 482 35.92 -31.19 -84.60
CA PHE A 482 37.24 -30.93 -84.00
C PHE A 482 37.20 -31.20 -82.48
N ARG A 483 38.30 -31.76 -81.97
CA ARG A 483 38.51 -32.44 -80.67
C ARG A 483 38.99 -31.51 -79.54
N ASP A 484 38.89 -32.06 -78.32
CA ASP A 484 39.28 -31.58 -76.98
C ASP A 484 40.72 -31.08 -76.75
N ALA A 485 40.92 -30.36 -75.64
CA ALA A 485 42.11 -30.48 -74.79
C ALA A 485 41.81 -30.30 -73.28
N SER A 486 42.21 -31.32 -72.50
CA SER A 486 42.39 -31.38 -71.02
C SER A 486 41.13 -31.34 -70.13
N GLY A 487 40.78 -32.28 -69.25
CA GLY A 487 41.45 -33.50 -68.74
C GLY A 487 41.51 -33.51 -67.21
N SER A 488 40.50 -34.07 -66.50
CA SER A 488 40.68 -34.79 -65.21
C SER A 488 39.35 -35.32 -64.62
N LYS A 489 39.44 -36.52 -64.02
CA LYS A 489 38.40 -37.45 -63.55
C LYS A 489 37.51 -36.96 -62.40
N LEU A 490 36.19 -37.26 -62.47
CA LEU A 490 35.28 -37.36 -61.33
C LEU A 490 35.53 -38.68 -60.57
N LYS A 491 35.62 -38.62 -59.23
CA LYS A 491 35.49 -39.78 -58.34
C LYS A 491 34.03 -39.96 -57.93
N ASP A 492 33.54 -41.18 -58.09
CA ASP A 492 32.31 -41.71 -57.50
C ASP A 492 32.30 -41.60 -55.97
N LEU A 493 31.14 -41.31 -55.40
CA LEU A 493 30.72 -41.87 -54.12
C LEU A 493 29.20 -41.98 -54.05
N GLN A 494 28.78 -43.25 -53.99
CA GLN A 494 27.42 -43.78 -54.01
C GLN A 494 26.58 -43.37 -52.79
N SER A 495 25.31 -43.03 -53.03
CA SER A 495 24.27 -42.98 -52.01
C SER A 495 23.59 -44.35 -51.85
N ARG A 496 23.67 -44.94 -50.64
CA ARG A 496 22.85 -46.09 -50.22
C ARG A 496 21.38 -45.65 -50.04
N SER A 497 20.46 -46.29 -50.77
CA SER A 497 19.02 -46.27 -50.49
C SER A 497 18.55 -47.69 -50.16
N LYS A 498 18.16 -47.91 -48.90
CA LYS A 498 17.41 -49.11 -48.47
C LYS A 498 15.92 -48.81 -48.62
N LYS A 499 15.28 -49.43 -49.62
CA LYS A 499 13.82 -49.62 -49.68
C LYS A 499 13.45 -50.90 -48.90
N LYS A 500 12.64 -50.76 -47.85
CA LYS A 500 11.83 -51.84 -47.28
C LYS A 500 10.64 -52.07 -48.23
N LYS A 501 10.44 -53.31 -48.68
CA LYS A 501 9.15 -53.82 -49.18
C LYS A 501 8.75 -55.00 -48.31
N ALA A 502 7.47 -55.02 -47.95
CA ALA A 502 6.81 -56.08 -47.21
C ALA A 502 6.36 -57.19 -48.17
N LYS A 503 6.42 -58.42 -47.63
CA LYS A 503 6.03 -59.73 -48.16
C LYS A 503 6.82 -60.26 -49.34
#